data_AF-A0A957Z2N6-F1
#
_entry.id   AF-A0A957Z2N6-F1
#
_cell.length_a   1.000
_cell.length_b   1.000
_cell.length_c   1.000
_cell.angle_alpha   90.00
_cell.angle_beta   90.00
_cell.angle_gamma   90.00
#
_symmetry.space_group_name_H-M   'P 1'
#
loop_
_entity.id
_entity.type
_entity.pdbx_description
1 polymer ?
#
loop_
_entity_poly.entity_id
_entity_poly.type
_entity_poly.pdbx_seq_one_letter_code
_entity_poly.pdbx_strand_id
1 'polypeptide(L)'
;DFYPVRNADAVLEVMARHGTVRAVFQGHAHMLDVHSAAVGNGSCTFVVVPSLIEYPLSWLHLTITAERLSWTMRPLPLPELLERVRVNGSDQSWRAGEPAWRDMAIALA
;
A
#
# COMPACT_ATOMS: atom_id res chain seq x y z
N ASP A 1 -5.20 -7.85 -6.27
CA ASP A 1 -4.54 -9.13 -6.00
C ASP A 1 -3.51 -9.04 -4.91
N PHE A 2 -3.58 -10.00 -3.98
CA PHE A 2 -2.41 -10.39 -3.21
C PHE A 2 -1.24 -10.60 -4.18
N TYR A 3 -0.10 -9.94 -3.96
CA TYR A 3 1.15 -10.38 -4.57
C TYR A 3 1.26 -11.89 -4.40
N PRO A 4 1.64 -12.69 -5.41
CA PRO A 4 1.31 -14.11 -5.54
C PRO A 4 1.53 -14.91 -4.24
N VAL A 5 0.49 -14.97 -3.41
CA VAL A 5 0.45 -15.70 -2.16
C VAL A 5 -0.22 -17.04 -2.45
N ARG A 6 0.49 -18.14 -2.19
CA ARG A 6 0.03 -19.49 -2.55
C ARG A 6 -1.34 -19.87 -1.95
N ASN A 7 -1.70 -19.26 -0.83
CA ASN A 7 -2.95 -19.52 -0.11
C ASN A 7 -3.91 -18.31 -0.15
N ALA A 8 -3.81 -17.44 -1.16
CA ALA A 8 -4.65 -16.24 -1.28
C ALA A 8 -6.16 -16.56 -1.15
N ASP A 9 -6.64 -17.61 -1.83
CA ASP A 9 -8.05 -18.00 -1.79
C ASP A 9 -8.52 -18.34 -0.37
N ALA A 10 -7.72 -19.07 0.40
CA ALA A 10 -8.05 -19.43 1.78
C ALA A 10 -8.07 -18.19 2.71
N VAL A 11 -7.16 -17.23 2.49
CA VAL A 11 -7.16 -15.97 3.24
C VAL A 11 -8.40 -15.15 2.92
N LEU A 12 -8.75 -15.03 1.63
CA LEU A 12 -9.96 -14.33 1.19
C LEU A 12 -11.23 -14.98 1.75
N GLU A 13 -11.28 -16.31 1.82
CA GLU A 13 -12.39 -17.03 2.43
C GLU A 13 -12.56 -16.69 3.92
N VAL A 14 -11.46 -16.66 4.68
CA VAL A 14 -11.48 -16.25 6.10
C VAL A 14 -11.96 -14.80 6.22
N MET A 15 -11.43 -13.88 5.40
CA MET A 15 -11.84 -12.48 5.42
C MET A 15 -13.34 -12.32 5.10
N ALA A 16 -13.85 -13.07 4.11
CA ALA A 16 -15.25 -13.03 3.71
C ALA A 16 -16.20 -13.50 4.82
N ARG A 17 -15.80 -14.49 5.63
CA ARG A 17 -16.60 -14.99 6.76
C ARG A 17 -16.82 -13.96 7.86
N HIS A 18 -15.85 -13.07 8.07
CA HIS A 18 -15.93 -12.04 9.10
C HIS A 18 -16.49 -10.72 8.57
N GLY A 19 -16.22 -10.36 7.31
CA GLY A 19 -16.83 -9.21 6.61
C GLY A 19 -16.50 -7.83 7.19
N THR A 20 -15.58 -7.74 8.16
CA THR A 20 -15.22 -6.49 8.87
C THR A 20 -13.94 -5.83 8.37
N VAL A 21 -13.16 -6.52 7.53
CA VAL A 21 -11.90 -5.98 7.01
C VAL A 21 -12.19 -5.04 5.83
N ARG A 22 -11.84 -3.75 5.99
CA ARG A 22 -12.02 -2.72 4.95
C ARG A 22 -10.74 -2.38 4.20
N ALA A 23 -9.58 -2.63 4.81
CA ALA A 23 -8.30 -2.49 4.16
C ALA A 23 -7.26 -3.47 4.70
N VAL A 24 -6.30 -3.85 3.85
CA VAL A 24 -5.14 -4.66 4.18
C VAL A 24 -3.88 -3.93 3.72
N PHE A 25 -2.94 -3.71 4.63
CA PHE A 25 -1.62 -3.16 4.33
C PHE A 25 -0.58 -4.27 4.38
N GLN A 26 0.18 -4.45 3.30
CA GLN A 26 1.16 -5.52 3.15
C GLN A 26 2.49 -4.99 2.59
N GLY A 27 3.60 -5.66 2.86
CA GLY A 27 4.93 -5.27 2.37
C GLY A 27 5.48 -6.22 1.31
N HIS A 28 6.78 -6.54 1.41
CA HIS A 28 7.53 -7.54 0.64
C HIS A 28 7.82 -7.21 -0.84
N ALA A 29 6.85 -6.69 -1.59
CA ALA A 29 7.03 -6.43 -3.02
C ALA A 29 7.85 -5.18 -3.37
N HIS A 30 8.16 -4.34 -2.37
CA HIS A 30 8.96 -3.13 -2.51
C HIS A 30 8.40 -2.14 -3.55
N MET A 31 7.08 -2.13 -3.74
CA MET A 31 6.37 -1.25 -4.66
C MET A 31 5.10 -0.73 -3.98
N LEU A 32 4.78 0.56 -4.14
CA LEU A 32 3.47 1.07 -3.80
C LEU A 32 2.46 0.56 -4.83
N ASP A 33 1.47 -0.20 -4.37
CA ASP A 33 0.35 -0.64 -5.19
C ASP A 33 -0.94 -0.52 -4.39
N VAL A 34 -2.01 -0.07 -5.04
CA VAL A 34 -3.32 0.07 -4.41
C VAL A 34 -4.38 -0.48 -5.34
N HIS A 35 -5.15 -1.43 -4.84
CA HIS A 35 -6.28 -1.99 -5.57
C HIS A 35 -7.42 -2.35 -4.63
N SER A 36 -8.64 -2.32 -5.16
CA SER A 36 -9.84 -2.76 -4.44
C SER A 36 -10.28 -4.11 -4.97
N ALA A 37 -10.70 -4.99 -4.07
CA ALA A 37 -11.27 -6.28 -4.42
C ALA A 37 -12.55 -6.55 -3.62
N ALA A 38 -13.48 -7.29 -4.22
CA ALA A 38 -14.63 -7.81 -3.50
C ALA A 38 -14.18 -8.92 -2.54
N VAL A 39 -14.60 -8.82 -1.28
CA VAL A 39 -14.34 -9.81 -0.23
C VAL A 39 -15.64 -10.11 0.48
N GLY A 40 -16.21 -11.29 0.23
CA GLY A 40 -17.58 -11.59 0.64
C GLY A 40 -18.58 -10.60 0.01
N ASN A 41 -19.41 -9.98 0.84
CA ASN A 41 -20.41 -9.00 0.40
C ASN A 41 -19.89 -7.54 0.42
N GLY A 42 -18.61 -7.33 0.76
CA GLY A 42 -18.01 -6.00 0.90
C GLY A 42 -16.87 -5.75 -0.08
N SER A 43 -16.43 -4.49 -0.13
CA SER A 43 -15.18 -4.11 -0.79
C SER A 43 -14.06 -4.00 0.24
N CYS A 44 -12.86 -4.44 -0.14
CA CYS A 44 -11.65 -4.32 0.65
C CYS A 44 -10.54 -3.69 -0.18
N THR A 45 -9.87 -2.68 0.38
CA THR A 45 -8.73 -2.03 -0.26
C THR A 45 -7.43 -2.67 0.18
N PHE A 46 -6.65 -3.17 -0.76
CA PHE A 46 -5.33 -3.72 -0.52
C PHE A 46 -4.27 -2.70 -0.90
N VAL A 47 -3.35 -2.45 0.01
CA VAL A 47 -2.26 -1.49 -0.14
C VAL A 47 -0.94 -2.23 0.07
N VAL A 48 -0.14 -2.31 -0.98
CA VAL A 48 1.26 -2.74 -0.89
C VAL A 48 2.09 -1.51 -0.52
N VAL A 49 2.80 -1.59 0.59
CA VAL A 49 3.63 -0.52 1.13
C VAL A 49 5.04 -0.66 0.56
N PRO A 50 5.65 0.43 0.06
CA PRO A 50 7.02 0.39 -0.43
C PRO A 50 8.01 0.06 0.71
N SER A 51 9.20 -0.40 0.32
CA SER A 51 10.27 -0.67 1.30
C SER A 51 10.85 0.63 1.83
N LEU A 52 11.16 0.67 3.13
CA LEU A 52 11.81 1.83 3.74
C LEU A 52 13.26 2.03 3.28
N ILE A 53 13.93 0.91 2.95
CA ILE A 53 15.37 0.86 2.62
C ILE A 53 15.64 0.94 1.11
N GLU A 54 14.60 0.91 0.29
CA GLU A 54 14.67 0.97 -1.16
C GLU A 54 13.70 2.04 -1.71
N TYR A 55 13.80 2.35 -3.00
CA TYR A 55 12.96 3.37 -3.60
C TYR A 55 11.47 2.93 -3.66
N PRO A 56 10.51 3.83 -3.38
CA PRO A 56 10.68 5.20 -2.86
C PRO A 56 11.05 5.22 -1.36
N LEU A 57 12.09 5.98 -1.00
CA LEU A 57 12.53 6.19 0.40
C LEU A 57 11.48 6.97 1.19
N SER A 58 10.44 6.26 1.64
CA SER A 58 9.21 6.84 2.18
C SER A 58 8.51 5.88 3.13
N TRP A 59 7.57 6.41 3.91
CA TRP A 59 6.71 5.65 4.81
C TRP A 59 5.27 6.15 4.68
N LEU A 60 4.30 5.28 4.99
CA LEU A 60 2.88 5.66 4.98
C LEU A 60 2.45 6.15 6.36
N HIS A 61 1.91 7.37 6.43
CA HIS A 61 1.23 7.87 7.60
C HIS A 61 -0.25 7.57 7.51
N LEU A 62 -0.75 6.68 8.37
CA LEU A 62 -2.16 6.30 8.43
C LEU A 62 -2.91 7.19 9.43
N THR A 63 -4.11 7.62 9.06
CA THR A 63 -5.06 8.27 9.96
C THR A 63 -6.39 7.54 9.87
N ILE A 64 -6.92 7.11 11.02
CA ILE A 64 -8.15 6.33 11.12
C ILE A 64 -9.13 7.08 12.02
N THR A 65 -10.34 7.26 11.52
CA THR A 65 -11.50 7.73 12.28
C THR A 65 -12.60 6.67 12.25
N ALA A 66 -13.74 6.95 12.87
CA ALA A 66 -14.90 6.07 12.80
C ALA A 66 -15.43 5.88 11.37
N GLU A 67 -15.25 6.87 10.50
CA GLU A 67 -15.89 6.93 9.18
C GLU A 67 -14.90 6.80 8.03
N ARG A 68 -13.60 6.98 8.29
CA ARG A 68 -12.60 7.15 7.24
C ARG A 68 -11.25 6.56 7.64
N LEU A 69 -10.63 5.88 6.68
CA LEU A 69 -9.20 5.58 6.68
C LEU A 69 -8.56 6.44 5.60
N SER A 70 -7.49 7.16 5.94
CA SER A 70 -6.68 7.89 4.98
C SER A 70 -5.20 7.60 5.18
N TRP A 71 -4.42 7.75 4.12
CA TRP A 71 -2.98 7.66 4.20
C TRP A 71 -2.30 8.70 3.32
N THR A 72 -1.14 9.14 3.80
CA THR A 72 -0.22 10.00 3.06
C THR A 72 1.17 9.37 3.05
N MET A 73 1.79 9.29 1.89
CA MET A 73 3.18 8.88 1.74
C MET A 73 4.10 10.03 2.14
N ARG A 74 5.00 9.78 3.10
CA ARG A 74 5.92 10.77 3.65
C ARG A 74 7.35 10.41 3.24
N PRO A 75 8.09 11.31 2.59
CA PRO A 75 9.48 11.03 2.24
C PRO A 75 10.35 10.97 3.50
N LEU A 76 11.39 10.13 3.46
CA LEU A 76 12.43 10.12 4.48
C LEU A 76 13.34 11.35 4.34
N PRO A 77 13.77 11.97 5.45
CA PRO A 77 14.65 13.14 5.44
C PRO A 77 16.12 12.74 5.21
N LEU A 78 16.41 12.05 4.11
CA LEU A 78 17.72 11.49 3.77
C LEU A 78 18.23 12.04 2.43
N PRO A 79 18.58 13.35 2.35
CA PRO A 79 18.89 14.03 1.09
C PRO A 79 20.06 13.40 0.33
N GLU A 80 21.12 12.99 1.01
CA GLU A 80 22.27 12.34 0.40
C GLU A 80 21.93 10.98 -0.22
N LEU A 81 21.03 10.23 0.43
CA LEU A 81 20.58 8.92 -0.07
C LEU A 81 19.63 9.10 -1.26
N LEU A 82 18.75 10.10 -1.21
CA LEU A 82 17.88 10.47 -2.33
C LEU A 82 18.70 10.89 -3.56
N GLU A 83 19.76 11.66 -3.37
CA GLU A 83 20.63 12.10 -4.47
C GLU A 83 21.44 10.93 -5.07
N ARG A 84 21.98 10.04 -4.22
CA ARG A 84 22.64 8.81 -4.69
C ARG A 84 21.70 7.93 -5.52
N VAL A 85 20.44 7.84 -5.12
CA VAL A 85 19.40 7.12 -5.87
C VAL A 85 19.10 7.81 -7.21
N ARG A 86 19.03 9.15 -7.25
CA ARG A 86 18.81 9.92 -8.48
C ARG A 86 19.92 9.71 -9.51
N VAL A 87 21.17 9.54 -9.07
CA VAL A 87 22.36 9.51 -9.93
C VAL A 87 22.81 8.11 -10.34
N ASN A 88 22.62 7.06 -9.50
CA ASN A 88 23.19 5.72 -9.74
C ASN A 88 22.32 4.72 -10.51
N GLY A 89 21.06 5.01 -10.82
CA GLY A 89 20.19 4.00 -11.40
C GLY A 89 18.77 4.49 -11.60
N SER A 90 18.58 5.15 -12.74
CA SER A 90 17.32 5.48 -13.38
C SER A 90 16.46 4.24 -13.63
N ASP A 91 15.13 4.41 -13.53
CA ASP A 91 14.06 3.49 -13.98
C ASP A 91 13.32 2.64 -12.92
N GLN A 92 13.39 3.04 -11.64
CA GLN A 92 12.53 2.46 -10.59
C GLN A 92 11.37 3.37 -10.15
N SER A 93 11.11 4.45 -10.88
CA SER A 93 10.01 5.38 -10.60
C SER A 93 8.64 4.68 -10.51
N TRP A 94 8.45 3.60 -11.27
CA TRP A 94 7.26 2.74 -11.22
C TRP A 94 6.99 2.15 -9.83
N ARG A 95 8.02 1.93 -8.99
CA ARG A 95 7.85 1.46 -7.61
C ARG A 95 7.17 2.47 -6.69
N ALA A 96 7.17 3.75 -7.08
CA ALA A 96 6.41 4.77 -6.37
C ALA A 96 4.91 4.71 -6.65
N GLY A 97 4.46 3.81 -7.53
CA GLY A 97 3.07 3.64 -7.91
C GLY A 97 2.49 4.86 -8.61
N GLU A 98 1.18 4.85 -8.81
CA GLU A 98 0.47 5.99 -9.36
C GLU A 98 0.53 7.19 -8.41
N PRO A 99 0.73 8.43 -8.90
CA PRO A 99 0.80 9.61 -8.05
C PRO A 99 -0.43 9.81 -7.14
N ALA A 100 -1.61 9.38 -7.61
CA ALA A 100 -2.85 9.45 -6.84
C ALA A 100 -2.83 8.55 -5.58
N TRP A 101 -1.98 7.53 -5.54
CA TRP A 101 -1.89 6.61 -4.40
C TRP A 101 -1.16 7.18 -3.19
N ARG A 102 -0.46 8.30 -3.38
CA ARG A 102 0.32 8.97 -2.33
C ARG A 102 -0.55 9.59 -1.27
N ASP A 103 -1.73 10.07 -1.66
CA ASP A 103 -2.70 10.71 -0.77
C ASP A 103 -4.08 10.14 -1.10
N MET A 104 -4.51 9.18 -0.29
CA MET A 104 -5.78 8.48 -0.52
C MET A 104 -6.61 8.41 0.75
N ALA A 105 -7.89 8.16 0.53
CA ALA A 105 -8.80 7.79 1.58
C ALA A 105 -9.90 6.87 1.08
N ILE A 106 -10.41 6.08 2.01
CA ILE A 106 -11.58 5.24 1.84
C ILE A 106 -12.57 5.51 2.97
N ALA A 107 -13.86 5.36 2.66
CA ALA A 107 -14.90 5.33 3.67
C ALA A 107 -14.87 3.97 4.41
N LEU A 108 -15.14 3.98 5.71
CA LEU A 108 -15.26 2.79 6.55
C LEU A 108 -16.72 2.43 6.87
N ALA A 109 -17.65 3.35 6.61
CA ALA A 109 -19.09 3.20 6.75
C ALA A 109 -19.70 2.32 5.65
#